data_AF-A0A924IJ07-F1
#
_entry.id   AF-A0A924IJ07-F1
#
_cell.length_a   1.000
_cell.length_b   1.000
_cell.length_c   1.000
_cell.angle_alpha   90.00
_cell.angle_beta   90.00
_cell.angle_gamma   90.00
#
_symmetry.space_group_name_H-M   'P 1'
#
loop_
_entity.id
_entity.type
_entity.pdbx_description
1 polymer ?
#
loop_
_entity_poly.entity_id
_entity_poly.type
_entity_poly.pdbx_seq_one_letter_code
_entity_poly.pdbx_strand_id
1 'polypeptide(L)' 'MSKKKIKKIYKYDCTITGETFKTTAEAPHPGELTTVSAYYQMHPDKDDRPIEIKVKVKAKEEDDAAFKALTE' A
#
# COMPACT_ATOMS: atom_id res chain seq x y z
N MET A 1 -4.21 -2.79 40.00
CA MET A 1 -4.82 -2.05 38.87
C MET A 1 -3.85 -2.06 37.70
N SER A 2 -3.93 -3.06 36.82
CA SER A 2 -3.05 -3.15 35.64
C SER A 2 -3.40 -2.04 34.66
N LYS A 3 -2.51 -1.06 34.50
CA LYS A 3 -2.65 0.04 33.52
C LYS A 3 -2.71 -0.59 32.12
N LYS A 4 -3.89 -0.66 31.51
CA LYS A 4 -4.05 -1.09 30.11
C LYS A 4 -3.21 -0.16 29.23
N LYS A 5 -2.19 -0.70 28.55
CA LYS A 5 -1.39 0.06 27.59
C LYS A 5 -2.29 0.45 26.41
N ILE A 6 -2.61 1.73 26.30
CA ILE A 6 -3.37 2.27 25.16
C ILE A 6 -2.45 2.19 23.94
N LYS A 7 -2.79 1.31 22.98
CA LYS A 7 -2.09 1.23 21.70
C LYS A 7 -2.59 2.39 20.83
N LYS A 8 -1.72 3.36 20.53
CA LYS A 8 -2.00 4.39 19.54
C LYS A 8 -1.95 3.75 18.15
N ILE A 9 -2.97 4.03 17.34
CA ILE A 9 -3.05 3.57 15.95
C ILE A 9 -3.09 4.84 15.10
N TYR A 10 -2.10 4.97 14.24
CA TYR A 10 -1.98 6.03 13.24
C TYR A 10 -2.60 5.53 11.94
N LYS A 11 -3.31 6.42 11.25
CA LYS A 11 -3.89 6.15 9.93
C LYS A 11 -3.25 7.10 8.94
N TYR A 12 -2.79 6.57 7.81
CA TYR A 12 -2.17 7.31 6.73
C TYR A 12 -2.82 6.94 5.42
N ASP A 13 -3.10 7.95 4.59
CA ASP A 13 -3.71 7.78 3.28
C ASP A 13 -2.62 7.94 2.22
N CYS A 14 -2.53 6.99 1.29
CA CYS A 14 -1.64 7.12 0.15
C CYS A 14 -2.28 8.06 -0.88
N THR A 15 -1.60 9.15 -1.20
CA THR A 15 -2.08 10.17 -2.15
C THR A 15 -2.24 9.63 -3.59
N ILE A 16 -1.49 8.58 -3.93
CA ILE A 16 -1.48 7.98 -5.28
C ILE A 16 -2.60 6.95 -5.46
N THR A 17 -2.70 5.97 -4.55
CA THR A 17 -3.67 4.88 -4.67
C THR A 17 -4.99 5.12 -3.90
N GLY A 18 -5.06 6.15 -3.05
CA GLY A 18 -6.22 6.42 -2.20
C GLY A 18 -6.43 5.40 -1.07
N GLU A 19 -5.48 4.48 -0.88
CA GLU A 19 -5.56 3.44 0.14
C GLU A 19 -5.16 3.96 1.52
N THR A 20 -5.94 3.59 2.55
CA THR A 20 -5.65 3.94 3.95
C THR A 20 -4.92 2.80 4.66
N PHE A 21 -3.72 3.08 5.15
CA PHE A 21 -2.90 2.16 5.95
C PHE A 21 -2.94 2.53 7.42
N LYS A 22 -2.89 1.52 8.29
CA LYS A 22 -2.87 1.69 9.74
C LYS A 22 -1.57 1.15 10.30
N THR A 23 -0.90 1.93 11.13
CA THR A 23 0.33 1.53 11.79
C THR A 23 0.32 1.95 13.26
N THR A 24 1.07 1.25 14.09
CA THR A 24 1.25 1.58 15.50
C THR A 24 2.44 2.53 15.73
N ALA A 25 3.25 2.75 14.69
CA ALA A 25 4.41 3.63 14.70
C ALA A 25 4.09 4.93 13.94
N GLU A 26 4.47 6.06 14.52
CA GLU A 26 4.33 7.35 13.86
C GLU A 26 5.35 7.46 12.71
N ALA A 27 4.89 7.85 11.53
CA ALA A 27 5.77 8.09 10.39
C ALA A 27 6.46 9.46 10.54
N PRO A 28 7.78 9.55 10.30
CA PRO A 28 8.52 10.81 10.41
C PRO A 28 8.09 11.85 9.35
N HIS A 29 7.70 11.39 8.16
CA HIS A 29 7.26 12.24 7.05
C HIS A 29 5.97 11.67 6.43
N PRO A 30 4.80 11.92 7.04
CA PRO A 30 3.54 11.34 6.58
C PRO A 30 3.10 11.85 5.18
N GLY A 31 3.55 13.04 4.77
CA GLY A 31 3.19 13.62 3.47
C GLY A 31 3.91 12.99 2.27
N GLU A 32 5.00 12.27 2.49
CA GLU A 32 5.76 11.58 1.44
C GLU A 32 5.50 10.07 1.42
N LEU A 33 4.52 9.59 2.19
CA LEU A 33 4.18 8.18 2.22
C LEU A 33 3.53 7.75 0.90
N THR A 34 4.16 6.78 0.25
CA THR A 34 3.63 6.12 -0.94
C THR A 34 3.45 4.64 -0.67
N THR A 35 2.45 4.02 -1.29
CA THR A 35 2.35 2.56 -1.30
C THR A 35 3.52 1.93 -2.03
N VAL A 36 3.82 0.68 -1.65
CA VAL A 36 4.88 -0.11 -2.28
C VAL A 36 4.59 -0.31 -3.78
N SER A 37 3.32 -0.53 -4.14
CA SER A 37 2.88 -0.61 -5.54
C SER A 37 3.16 0.69 -6.29
N ALA A 38 2.72 1.84 -5.76
CA ALA A 38 2.95 3.14 -6.38
C ALA A 38 4.44 3.46 -6.52
N TYR A 39 5.26 3.11 -5.52
CA TYR A 39 6.70 3.32 -5.57
C TYR A 39 7.34 2.58 -6.76
N TYR A 40 7.02 1.31 -6.97
CA TYR A 40 7.58 0.52 -8.07
C TYR A 40 6.98 0.88 -9.44
N GLN A 41 5.75 1.39 -9.50
CA GLN A 41 5.20 1.95 -10.74
C GLN A 41 6.00 3.20 -11.19
N MET A 42 6.45 4.03 -10.25
CA MET A 42 7.30 5.20 -10.53
C MET A 42 8.78 4.85 -10.75
N HIS A 43 9.23 3.70 -10.23
CA HIS A 43 10.64 3.28 -10.27
C HIS A 43 10.79 1.80 -10.69
N PRO A 44 10.49 1.46 -11.95
CA PRO A 44 10.52 0.07 -12.42
C PRO A 44 11.93 -0.53 -12.38
N ASP A 45 12.98 0.26 -12.60
CA ASP A 45 14.39 -0.18 -12.56
C ASP A 45 14.84 -0.63 -11.17
N LYS A 46 14.13 -0.24 -10.11
CA LYS A 46 14.42 -0.60 -8.72
C LYS A 46 13.56 -1.75 -8.22
N ASP A 47 12.74 -2.34 -9.08
CA ASP A 47 11.86 -3.45 -8.71
C ASP A 47 12.64 -4.76 -8.55
N ASP A 48 13.20 -4.95 -7.36
CA ASP A 48 13.90 -6.17 -6.94
C ASP A 48 12.94 -7.25 -6.42
N ARG A 49 11.62 -7.13 -6.63
CA ARG A 49 10.66 -8.13 -6.15
C ARG A 49 10.90 -9.48 -6.84
N PRO A 50 10.76 -10.62 -6.10
CA PRO A 50 10.86 -11.95 -6.69
C PRO A 50 9.88 -12.16 -7.84
N ILE A 51 10.25 -13.03 -8.79
CA ILE A 51 9.43 -13.33 -9.98
C ILE A 51 8.01 -13.76 -9.59
N GLU A 52 7.89 -14.60 -8.56
CA GLU A 52 6.59 -15.07 -8.04
C GLU A 52 5.68 -13.92 -7.59
N ILE A 53 6.26 -12.86 -7.02
CA ILE A 53 5.51 -11.69 -6.56
C ILE A 53 5.11 -10.82 -7.76
N LYS A 54 6.01 -10.63 -8.74
CA LYS A 54 5.71 -9.88 -9.97
C LYS A 54 4.55 -10.50 -10.74
N VAL A 55 4.51 -11.84 -10.86
CA VAL A 55 3.41 -12.56 -11.50
C VAL A 55 2.09 -12.36 -10.74
N LYS A 56 2.11 -12.45 -9.41
CA LYS A 56 0.92 -12.24 -8.57
C LYS A 56 0.39 -10.81 -8.66
N VAL A 57 1.28 -9.81 -8.68
CA VAL A 57 0.89 -8.39 -8.81
C VAL A 57 0.19 -8.18 -10.14
N LYS A 58 0.79 -8.66 -11.25
CA LYS A 58 0.20 -8.54 -12.58
C LYS A 58 -1.18 -9.20 -12.67
N ALA A 59 -1.32 -10.42 -12.15
CA ALA A 59 -2.61 -11.12 -12.12
C ALA A 59 -3.67 -10.36 -11.31
N LYS A 60 -3.27 -9.68 -10.24
CA LYS A 60 -4.17 -8.88 -9.42
C LYS A 60 -4.58 -7.56 -10.09
N GLU A 61 -3.68 -6.93 -10.85
CA GLU A 61 -3.99 -5.75 -11.66
C GLU A 61 -4.98 -6.09 -12.79
N GLU A 62 -4.85 -7.26 -13.41
CA GLU A 62 -5.80 -7.73 -14.43
C GLU A 62 -7.20 -8.00 -13.85
N ASP A 63 -7.28 -8.58 -12.64
CA ASP A 63 -8.53 -8.84 -11.92
C ASP A 63 -9.22 -7.53 -11.49
N ASP A 64 -8.46 -6.57 -10.95
CA ASP A 64 -8.98 -5.25 -10.55
C ASP A 64 -9.45 -4.43 -11.77
N ALA A 65 -8.72 -4.49 -12.89
CA ALA A 65 -9.13 -3.87 -14.15
C ALA A 65 -10.39 -4.52 -14.74
N ALA A 66 -10.51 -5.85 -14.67
CA ALA A 66 -11.71 -6.56 -15.11
C ALA A 66 -12.93 -6.23 -14.23
N PHE A 67 -12.75 -6.13 -12.91
CA PHE A 67 -13.79 -5.70 -11.99
C PHE A 67 -14.24 -4.26 -12.27
N LYS A 68 -13.29 -3.36 -12.51
CA LYS A 68 -13.57 -1.96 -12.88
C LYS A 68 -14.32 -1.87 -14.21
N ALA A 69 -13.90 -2.61 -15.23
CA ALA A 69 -14.58 -2.65 -16.53
C ALA A 69 -15.99 -3.25 -16.49
N LEU A 70 -16.31 -4.07 -15.48
CA LEU A 70 -17.64 -4.64 -15.27
C LEU A 70 -18.57 -3.70 -14.47
N THR A 71 -17.99 -2.70 -13.79
CA THR A 71 -18.72 -1.76 -12.91
C THR A 71 -18.88 -0.37 -13.52
N GLU A 72 -18.23 -0.07 -14.65
CA GLU A 72 -18.44 1.13 -15.48
C GLU A 72 -19.50 0.93 -16.58
#